data_AF-K1TKJ1-F1
#
_entry.id   AF-K1TKJ1-F1
#
_cell.length_a   1.000
_cell.length_b   1.000
_cell.length_c   1.000
_cell.angle_alpha   90.00
_cell.angle_beta   90.00
_cell.angle_gamma   90.00
#
_symmetry.space_group_name_H-M   'P 1'
#
loop_
_entity.id
_entity.type
_entity.pdbx_description
1 polymer ?
#
loop_
_entity_poly.entity_id
_entity_poly.type
_entity_poly.pdbx_seq_one_letter_code
_entity_poly.pdbx_strand_id
1 'polypeptide(L)'
;MFFEFGIKDFIDILLVAFLLYYTYKLMKASGSINVFTGILVFILIWLVVSQVLEMKLLGSIFDKLVSVGVLALIILFQDEIRRFLLTLGSHQHASALVRFFTGNKKEKLEHDDIMPVVMACISMGKQKVGALIV
;
A
#
# COMPACT_ATOMS: atom_id res chain seq x y z
N MET A 1 -17.85 -34.80 2.75
CA MET A 1 -18.06 -33.56 1.97
C MET A 1 -16.75 -33.31 1.24
N PHE A 2 -16.66 -33.71 -0.02
CA PHE A 2 -15.43 -33.55 -0.80
C PHE A 2 -15.34 -32.08 -1.21
N PHE A 3 -14.25 -31.42 -0.83
CA PHE A 3 -13.95 -30.08 -1.31
C PHE A 3 -13.72 -30.18 -2.83
N GLU A 4 -14.72 -29.81 -3.63
CA GLU A 4 -14.53 -29.56 -5.05
C GLU A 4 -13.68 -28.29 -5.17
N PHE A 5 -12.37 -28.47 -5.06
CA PHE A 5 -11.41 -27.39 -5.18
C PHE A 5 -11.40 -26.93 -6.64
N GLY A 6 -12.15 -25.88 -6.92
CA GLY A 6 -12.30 -25.34 -8.25
C GLY A 6 -11.12 -24.46 -8.65
N ILE A 7 -10.94 -24.24 -9.95
CA ILE A 7 -10.01 -23.23 -10.47
C ILE A 7 -10.30 -21.85 -9.87
N LYS A 8 -11.58 -21.57 -9.57
CA LYS A 8 -12.01 -20.35 -8.88
C LYS A 8 -11.42 -20.25 -7.46
N ASP A 9 -11.44 -21.33 -6.69
CA ASP A 9 -10.90 -21.34 -5.32
C ASP A 9 -9.38 -21.18 -5.34
N PHE A 10 -8.71 -21.79 -6.32
CA PHE A 10 -7.28 -21.59 -6.53
C PHE A 10 -6.93 -20.13 -6.84
N ILE A 11 -7.67 -19.50 -7.76
CA ILE A 11 -7.46 -18.09 -8.12
C ILE A 11 -7.77 -17.17 -6.92
N ASP A 12 -8.82 -17.46 -6.16
CA ASP A 12 -9.19 -16.68 -4.97
C ASP A 12 -8.10 -16.74 -3.89
N ILE A 13 -7.63 -17.94 -3.56
CA ILE A 13 -6.55 -18.14 -2.59
C ILE A 13 -5.26 -17.46 -3.06
N LEU A 14 -4.94 -17.55 -4.35
CA LEU A 14 -3.76 -16.90 -4.91
C LEU A 14 -3.87 -15.36 -4.84
N LEU A 15 -5.03 -14.79 -5.17
CA LEU A 15 -5.29 -13.36 -5.04
C LEU A 15 -5.20 -12.89 -3.59
N VAL A 16 -5.83 -13.61 -2.66
CA VAL A 16 -5.77 -13.31 -1.22
C VAL A 16 -4.33 -13.39 -0.71
N ALA A 17 -3.57 -14.41 -1.13
CA ALA A 17 -2.17 -14.55 -0.75
C ALA A 17 -1.31 -13.39 -1.25
N PHE A 18 -1.48 -12.97 -2.52
CA PHE A 18 -0.79 -11.79 -3.04
C PHE A 18 -1.19 -10.51 -2.31
N LEU A 19 -2.49 -10.32 -2.02
CA LEU A 19 -2.99 -9.17 -1.28
C LEU A 19 -2.35 -9.10 0.12
N LEU A 20 -2.38 -10.20 0.86
CA LEU A 20 -1.76 -10.29 2.18
C LEU A 20 -0.25 -10.02 2.13
N TYR A 21 0.45 -10.56 1.12
CA TYR A 21 1.87 -10.31 0.93
C TYR A 21 2.18 -8.83 0.69
N TYR A 22 1.42 -8.15 -0.17
CA TYR A 22 1.59 -6.72 -0.42
C TYR A 22 1.27 -5.88 0.81
N THR A 23 0.18 -6.18 1.53
CA THR A 23 -0.15 -5.51 2.79
C THR A 23 0.95 -5.68 3.82
N TYR A 24 1.47 -6.89 4.00
CA TYR A 24 2.60 -7.15 4.89
C TYR A 24 3.84 -6.35 4.49
N LYS A 25 4.18 -6.31 3.20
CA LYS A 25 5.32 -5.55 2.68
C LYS A 25 5.16 -4.04 2.94
N LEU A 26 3.96 -3.49 2.73
CA LEU A 26 3.66 -2.08 2.99
C LEU A 26 3.80 -1.74 4.47
N MET A 27 3.23 -2.55 5.35
CA MET A 27 3.32 -2.36 6.81
C MET A 27 4.75 -2.48 7.33
N LYS A 28 5.56 -3.37 6.72
CA LYS A 28 6.97 -3.50 7.05
C LYS A 28 7.77 -2.27 6.59
N ALA A 29 7.44 -1.71 5.43
CA ALA A 29 8.09 -0.51 4.89
C ALA A 29 7.72 0.77 5.66
N SER A 30 6.48 0.87 6.16
CA SER A 30 6.03 2.01 6.98
C SER A 30 6.46 1.91 8.44
N GLY A 31 6.92 0.75 8.91
CA GLY A 31 7.23 0.51 10.31
C GLY A 31 5.98 0.32 11.20
N SER A 32 4.78 0.39 10.62
CA SER A 32 3.50 0.27 11.34
C SER A 32 3.20 -1.15 11.83
N ILE A 33 4.11 -2.11 11.57
CA ILE A 33 4.00 -3.50 12.05
C ILE A 33 3.90 -3.58 13.59
N ASN A 34 4.66 -2.74 14.31
CA ASN A 34 4.63 -2.73 15.79
C ASN A 34 3.28 -2.23 16.31
N VAL A 35 2.73 -1.19 15.68
CA VAL A 35 1.41 -0.65 16.00
C VAL A 35 0.33 -1.69 15.73
N PHE A 36 0.40 -2.38 14.59
CA PHE A 36 -0.52 -3.45 14.25
C PHE A 36 -0.47 -4.62 15.24
N THR A 37 0.72 -5.08 15.62
CA THR A 37 0.86 -6.13 16.64
C THR A 37 0.30 -5.67 17.98
N GLY A 38 0.51 -4.41 18.38
CA GLY A 38 -0.09 -3.84 19.58
C GLY A 38 -1.62 -3.85 19.56
N ILE A 39 -2.23 -3.43 18.45
CA ILE A 39 -3.68 -3.47 18.25
C ILE A 39 -4.20 -4.91 18.27
N LEU A 40 -3.51 -5.84 17.62
CA LEU A 40 -3.89 -7.26 17.60
C LEU A 40 -3.89 -7.85 19.02
N VAL A 41 -2.83 -7.60 19.80
CA VAL A 41 -2.73 -8.04 21.19
C VAL A 41 -3.83 -7.41 22.05
N PHE A 42 -4.11 -6.11 21.86
CA PHE A 42 -5.20 -5.43 22.56
C PHE A 42 -6.57 -6.08 22.27
N ILE A 43 -6.87 -6.39 21.00
CA ILE A 43 -8.11 -7.05 20.61
C ILE A 43 -8.20 -8.46 21.21
N LEU A 44 -7.11 -9.23 21.23
CA LEU A 44 -7.08 -10.55 21.85
C LEU A 44 -7.38 -10.46 23.35
N ILE A 45 -6.77 -9.51 24.07
CA ILE A 45 -7.04 -9.28 25.49
C ILE A 45 -8.51 -8.91 25.69
N TRP A 46 -9.03 -7.98 24.90
CA TRP A 46 -10.44 -7.58 24.96
C TRP A 46 -11.38 -8.78 24.75
N LEU A 47 -11.13 -9.62 23.75
CA LEU A 47 -11.94 -10.80 23.45
C LEU A 47 -11.91 -11.79 24.62
N VAL A 48 -10.73 -12.07 25.18
CA VAL A 48 -10.60 -12.95 26.35
C VAL A 48 -11.36 -12.39 27.55
N VAL A 49 -11.23 -11.10 27.85
CA VAL A 49 -11.90 -10.49 29.01
C VAL A 49 -13.42 -10.41 28.81
N SER A 50 -13.87 -10.06 27.60
CA SER A 50 -15.30 -9.86 27.31
C SER A 50 -16.05 -11.19 27.10
N GLN A 51 -15.48 -12.12 26.32
CA GLN A 51 -16.16 -13.36 25.92
C GLN A 51 -15.78 -14.58 26.77
N VAL A 52 -14.54 -14.68 27.27
CA VAL A 52 -14.09 -15.88 28.01
C VAL A 52 -14.30 -15.70 29.51
N LEU A 53 -13.97 -14.52 30.05
CA LEU A 53 -14.11 -14.22 31.49
C LEU A 53 -15.47 -13.61 31.86
N GLU A 54 -16.31 -13.28 30.88
CA GLU A 54 -17.65 -12.67 31.03
C GLU A 54 -17.69 -11.44 31.98
N MET A 55 -16.59 -10.69 32.07
CA MET A 55 -16.48 -9.56 32.99
C MET A 55 -17.29 -8.37 32.48
N LYS A 56 -18.53 -8.22 32.95
CA LYS A 56 -19.47 -7.19 32.45
C LYS A 56 -18.96 -5.75 32.56
N LEU A 57 -18.34 -5.39 33.71
CA LEU A 57 -17.85 -4.02 33.90
C LEU A 57 -16.62 -3.73 33.03
N LEU A 58 -15.62 -4.60 33.08
CA LEU A 58 -14.37 -4.42 32.34
C LEU A 58 -14.59 -4.54 30.82
N GLY A 59 -15.40 -5.51 30.40
CA GLY A 59 -15.88 -5.65 29.04
C GLY A 59 -16.58 -4.37 28.55
N SER A 60 -17.48 -3.79 29.34
CA SER A 60 -18.16 -2.54 28.96
C SER A 60 -17.20 -1.36 28.79
N ILE A 61 -16.13 -1.27 29.59
CA ILE A 61 -15.10 -0.23 29.46
C ILE A 61 -14.31 -0.46 28.17
N PHE A 62 -13.85 -1.68 27.93
CA PHE A 62 -13.14 -1.99 26.69
C PHE A 62 -14.02 -1.83 25.46
N ASP A 63 -15.32 -2.15 25.50
CA ASP A 63 -16.25 -1.93 24.39
C ASP A 63 -16.32 -0.44 24.02
N LYS A 64 -16.32 0.45 25.02
CA LYS A 64 -16.23 1.90 24.79
C LYS A 64 -14.88 2.29 24.18
N LEU A 65 -13.77 1.71 24.65
CA LEU A 65 -12.44 1.95 24.08
C LEU A 65 -12.34 1.45 22.64
N VAL A 66 -12.91 0.29 22.29
CA VAL A 66 -12.94 -0.25 20.93
C VAL A 66 -13.80 0.65 20.02
N SER A 67 -14.94 1.13 20.52
CA SER A 67 -15.83 2.04 19.80
C SER A 67 -15.11 3.32 19.33
N VAL A 68 -14.30 3.93 20.20
CA VAL A 68 -13.45 5.10 19.85
C VAL A 68 -12.15 4.67 19.16
N GLY A 69 -11.70 3.44 19.42
CA GLY A 69 -10.48 2.85 18.88
C GLY A 69 -10.50 2.70 17.36
N VAL A 70 -11.67 2.47 16.76
CA VAL A 70 -11.82 2.47 15.30
C VAL A 70 -11.45 3.84 14.70
N LEU A 71 -11.87 4.94 15.35
CA LEU A 71 -11.52 6.29 14.91
C LEU A 71 -10.01 6.53 15.05
N ALA A 72 -9.42 6.14 16.19
CA ALA A 72 -7.98 6.24 16.41
C ALA A 72 -7.19 5.42 15.36
N LEU A 73 -7.68 4.24 14.99
CA LEU A 73 -7.08 3.38 13.97
C LEU A 73 -7.11 4.07 12.61
N ILE A 74 -8.25 4.65 12.20
CA ILE A 74 -8.36 5.41 10.94
C ILE A 74 -7.37 6.59 10.91
N ILE A 75 -7.24 7.33 12.01
CA ILE A 75 -6.32 8.47 12.11
C ILE A 75 -4.86 8.01 12.05
N LEU A 76 -4.50 6.94 12.78
CA LEU A 76 -3.14 6.40 12.78
C LEU A 76 -2.72 5.87 11.40
N PHE A 77 -3.63 5.22 10.67
CA PHE A 77 -3.35 4.67 9.34
C PHE A 77 -3.63 5.65 8.20
N GLN A 78 -3.95 6.90 8.50
CA GLN A 78 -4.37 7.88 7.50
C GLN A 78 -3.27 8.14 6.44
N ASP A 79 -2.02 8.22 6.88
CA ASP A 79 -0.87 8.48 6.00
C ASP A 79 -0.55 7.28 5.11
N GLU A 80 -0.66 6.06 5.64
CA GLU A 80 -0.48 4.81 4.89
C GLU A 80 -1.53 4.65 3.80
N ILE A 81 -2.81 4.88 4.12
CA ILE A 81 -3.91 4.82 3.14
C ILE A 81 -3.63 5.79 1.99
N ARG A 82 -3.20 7.02 2.30
CA ARG A 82 -2.84 8.02 1.29
C ARG A 82 -1.70 7.53 0.40
N ARG A 83 -0.60 7.07 1.01
CA ARG A 83 0.58 6.58 0.27
C ARG A 83 0.24 5.36 -0.58
N PHE A 84 -0.59 4.45 -0.07
CA PHE A 84 -1.07 3.28 -0.80
C PHE A 84 -1.85 3.69 -2.05
N LEU A 85 -2.84 4.57 -1.92
CA LEU A 85 -3.62 5.06 -3.05
C LEU A 85 -2.76 5.81 -4.08
N LEU A 86 -1.80 6.61 -3.63
CA LEU A 86 -0.85 7.28 -4.51
C LEU A 86 0.04 6.29 -5.26
N THR A 87 0.50 5.22 -4.61
CA THR A 87 1.32 4.18 -5.23
C THR A 87 0.52 3.36 -6.23
N LEU A 88 -0.75 3.06 -5.93
CA LEU A 88 -1.67 2.39 -6.86
C LEU A 88 -2.03 3.27 -8.07
N GLY A 89 -2.23 4.57 -7.86
CA GLY A 89 -2.55 5.54 -8.91
C GLY A 89 -1.35 6.02 -9.72
N SER A 90 -0.13 5.84 -9.20
CA SER A 90 1.12 6.13 -9.90
C SER A 90 1.25 5.23 -11.14
N HIS A 91 1.38 5.86 -12.31
CA HIS A 91 1.43 5.25 -13.64
C HIS A 91 2.51 4.15 -13.83
N GLN A 92 3.41 3.94 -12.88
CA GLN A 92 4.50 2.96 -12.99
C GLN A 92 3.99 1.50 -12.98
N HIS A 93 2.98 1.18 -12.16
CA HIS A 93 2.39 -0.17 -12.14
C HIS A 93 1.38 -0.40 -13.28
N ALA A 94 0.64 0.64 -13.66
CA ALA A 94 -0.23 0.61 -14.84
C ALA A 94 0.57 0.46 -16.14
N SER A 95 1.71 1.16 -16.27
CA SER A 95 2.65 1.01 -17.40
C SER A 95 3.21 -0.42 -17.48
N ALA A 96 3.57 -1.04 -16.35
CA ALA A 96 4.06 -2.42 -16.34
C ALA A 96 3.01 -3.44 -16.79
N LEU A 97 1.76 -3.29 -16.35
CA LEU A 97 0.64 -4.14 -16.81
C LEU A 97 0.31 -3.90 -18.29
N VAL A 98 0.24 -2.64 -18.73
CA VAL A 98 0.06 -2.29 -20.15
C VAL A 98 1.21 -2.84 -21.00
N ARG A 99 2.46 -2.84 -20.51
CA ARG A 99 3.63 -3.40 -21.20
C ARG A 99 3.63 -4.94 -21.23
N PHE A 100 2.99 -5.60 -20.27
CA PHE A 100 2.82 -7.06 -20.26
C PHE A 100 1.68 -7.53 -21.18
N PHE A 101 0.61 -6.72 -21.31
CA PHE A 101 -0.49 -6.97 -22.26
C PHE A 101 -0.17 -6.52 -23.69
N THR A 102 0.63 -5.45 -23.85
CA THR A 102 1.08 -4.94 -25.15
C THR A 102 2.38 -5.64 -25.51
N GLY A 103 2.27 -6.89 -25.96
CA GLY A 103 3.39 -7.67 -26.45
C GLY A 103 4.30 -6.85 -27.38
N ASN A 104 5.58 -6.77 -27.00
CA ASN A 104 6.68 -6.52 -27.92
C ASN A 104 6.68 -5.19 -28.71
N LYS A 105 6.46 -4.06 -28.05
CA LYS A 105 7.03 -2.79 -28.54
C LYS A 105 8.08 -2.27 -27.56
N LYS A 106 9.35 -2.41 -27.98
CA LYS A 106 10.45 -1.53 -27.56
C LYS A 106 10.04 -0.09 -27.90
N GLU A 107 9.32 0.58 -27.00
CA GLU A 107 9.18 2.02 -27.09
C GLU A 107 10.45 2.68 -26.58
N LYS A 108 10.98 3.57 -27.43
CA LYS A 108 12.10 4.49 -27.23
C LYS A 108 11.78 5.53 -26.15
N LEU A 109 11.39 5.10 -24.95
CA LEU A 109 10.94 5.99 -23.89
C LEU A 109 12.07 6.69 -23.12
N GLU A 110 13.35 6.47 -23.45
CA GLU A 110 14.46 7.14 -22.75
C GLU A 110 15.07 8.33 -23.51
N HIS A 111 14.67 8.60 -24.76
CA HIS A 111 15.30 9.69 -25.54
C HIS A 111 14.44 10.95 -25.67
N ASP A 112 13.11 10.85 -25.56
CA ASP A 112 12.23 12.02 -25.75
C ASP A 112 12.21 12.97 -24.53
N ASP A 113 12.49 12.47 -23.32
CA ASP A 113 12.54 13.33 -22.12
C ASP A 113 13.86 14.09 -21.98
N ILE A 114 14.95 13.61 -22.59
CA ILE A 114 16.29 14.21 -22.50
C ILE A 114 16.48 15.29 -23.58
N MET A 115 15.82 15.13 -24.73
CA MET A 115 15.96 16.06 -25.87
C MET A 115 15.63 17.52 -25.52
N PRO A 116 14.58 17.84 -24.74
CA PRO A 116 14.29 19.21 -24.29
C PRO A 116 15.43 19.80 -23.44
N VAL A 117 16.04 19.00 -22.57
CA VAL A 117 17.17 19.43 -21.73
C VAL A 117 18.39 19.74 -22.58
N VAL A 118 18.70 18.86 -23.54
CA VAL A 118 19.81 19.05 -24.48
C VAL A 118 19.60 20.29 -25.36
N MET A 119 18.39 20.49 -25.91
CA MET A 119 18.07 21.68 -26.69
C MET A 119 18.16 22.96 -25.86
N ALA A 120 17.72 22.92 -24.60
CA ALA A 120 17.83 24.04 -23.67
C ALA A 120 19.30 24.39 -23.38
N CYS A 121 20.15 23.39 -23.10
CA CYS A 121 21.60 23.59 -22.91
C CYS A 121 22.29 24.16 -24.15
N ILE A 122 21.95 23.68 -25.35
CA ILE A 122 22.51 24.19 -26.62
C ILE A 122 22.08 25.65 -26.85
N SER A 123 20.82 25.99 -26.58
CA SER A 123 20.32 27.36 -26.71
C SER A 123 21.01 28.31 -25.73
N MET A 124 21.15 27.90 -24.47
CA MET A 124 21.84 28.66 -23.43
C MET A 124 23.33 28.86 -23.75
N GLY A 125 24.01 27.84 -24.28
CA GLY A 125 25.39 27.94 -24.76
C GLY A 125 25.56 28.93 -25.91
N LYS A 126 24.64 28.94 -26.90
CA LYS A 126 24.65 29.91 -28.01
C LYS A 126 24.45 31.35 -27.52
N GLN A 127 23.61 31.55 -26.51
CA GLN A 127 23.32 32.86 -25.94
C GLN A 127 24.31 33.28 -24.84
N LYS A 128 25.29 32.42 -24.50
CA LYS A 128 26.25 32.62 -23.40
C LYS A 128 25.57 32.88 -22.05
N VAL A 129 24.42 32.25 -21.83
CA VAL A 129 23.67 32.32 -20.57
C VAL A 129 24.18 31.20 -19.66
N GLY A 130 24.72 31.56 -18.51
CA GLY A 130 25.10 30.59 -17.48
C GLY A 130 23.85 29.97 -16.83
N ALA A 131 23.84 28.65 -16.68
CA ALA A 131 22.76 27.92 -16.05
C ALA A 131 23.32 26.91 -15.04
N LEU A 132 22.57 26.69 -13.96
CA LEU A 132 22.85 25.66 -12.96
C LEU A 132 21.67 24.69 -12.93
N ILE A 133 21.94 23.42 -13.21
CA ILE A 133 20.96 22.34 -13.21
C ILE A 133 21.33 21.40 -12.05
N VAL A 134 20.40 21.16 -11.11
CA VAL A 134 20.58 20.30 -9.93
C VAL A 134 19.72 19.05 -10.06
#